data_AF-U2RCW7-F1
#
_entry.id   AF-U2RCW7-F1
#
_cell.length_a   1.000
_cell.length_b   1.000
_cell.length_c   1.000
_cell.angle_alpha   90.00
_cell.angle_beta   90.00
_cell.angle_gamma   90.00
#
_symmetry.space_group_name_H-M   'P 1'
#
loop_
_entity.id
_entity.type
_entity.pdbx_description
1 polymer ?
#
loop_
_entity_poly.entity_id
_entity_poly.type
_entity_poly.pdbx_seq_one_letter_code
_entity_poly.pdbx_strand_id
1 'polypeptide(L)'
;MKGTKKIILLFFLMILSVYGNVAGNPVTSGNTAEKTEEKKEWKSNELKPDLDKDGKKDKLVIMYLIEPDRVVTKFIPYITDDKGKSVKGKEVEKIFGKSNFDNDFGNFMTSFIDSYPKKEVAKSSSDSNTEPKKENIKKAETEKKTEEKKLAEKTPAVAEKKPSTAEKAPAEKAPDVTEKNDVPEDLKKEDNITNVPQNTDTDIKSKDNVVDEGKQPAKNIKGPYTYINYYVKERPKNLTFNYKYDKNSPKDMDDFVFIKTATAVRKEPNTKSGVLKNAAYSHKYKVIGKVKTNVPGGTAEWYEVYFDGKLGYVLAANAIKREFDWNDMMKRAEKTNNFIKEAVAKNQKIYVLDDYTPLGGGNGSSKDKYGNKENQSERGYLSSSFKEFINIPDRSIMTITEETDKYIKVKIDVYDDKEYYLQKSNKKLLKDSGIKEEVSRFIYVDRHSQNEMIIEKNKDTNSWNVVTSSFVTTGKDGNGSYATPYGVFHVAYSKPVMQYTGSAGTVVGDAKNAVRFSGGGYMHSIPSLFEPKETRNQRKAVTAKKIGTYPESHKCIRHYDDQIKFIYDWLGNASPGDKNGFRVPEVPTVMLVK
;
A
#
# COMPACT_ATOMS: atom_id res chain seq x y z
N MET A 1 8.06 -11.07 18.37
CA MET A 1 7.08 -11.19 17.25
C MET A 1 6.25 -12.49 17.18
N LYS A 2 6.40 -13.48 18.08
CA LYS A 2 5.53 -14.69 18.11
C LYS A 2 4.19 -14.49 18.86
N GLY A 3 4.08 -13.46 19.72
CA GLY A 3 2.88 -13.21 20.55
C GLY A 3 1.73 -12.54 19.81
N THR A 4 2.01 -11.54 18.97
CA THR A 4 1.02 -10.75 18.24
C THR A 4 0.22 -11.58 17.24
N LYS A 5 0.84 -12.59 16.61
CA LYS A 5 0.14 -13.51 15.70
C LYS A 5 -0.90 -14.40 16.39
N LYS A 6 -0.70 -14.77 17.67
CA LYS A 6 -1.68 -15.55 18.44
C LYS A 6 -2.87 -14.69 18.87
N ILE A 7 -2.62 -13.44 19.25
CA ILE A 7 -3.67 -12.47 19.63
C ILE A 7 -4.61 -12.22 18.44
N ILE A 8 -4.05 -12.02 17.25
CA ILE A 8 -4.82 -11.86 16.01
C ILE A 8 -5.64 -13.11 15.67
N LEU A 9 -5.09 -14.31 15.86
CA LEU A 9 -5.80 -15.57 15.57
C LEU A 9 -6.99 -15.83 16.53
N LEU A 10 -6.82 -15.56 17.83
CA LEU A 10 -7.89 -15.65 18.83
C LEU A 10 -8.99 -14.60 18.60
N PHE A 11 -8.61 -13.40 18.17
CA PHE A 11 -9.52 -12.33 17.74
C PHE A 11 -10.35 -12.76 16.52
N PHE A 12 -9.73 -13.36 15.50
CA PHE A 12 -10.43 -13.90 14.34
C PHE A 12 -11.42 -15.02 14.69
N LEU A 13 -11.07 -15.93 15.62
CA LEU A 13 -11.97 -17.01 16.06
C LEU A 13 -13.23 -16.48 16.77
N MET A 14 -13.12 -15.38 17.51
CA MET A 14 -14.24 -14.72 18.18
C MET A 14 -15.14 -13.98 17.18
N ILE A 15 -14.56 -13.32 16.17
CA ILE A 15 -15.30 -12.72 15.07
C ILE A 15 -16.08 -13.79 14.29
N LEU A 16 -15.42 -14.90 13.95
CA LEU A 16 -16.04 -16.05 13.29
C LEU A 16 -17.21 -16.64 14.10
N SER A 17 -17.15 -16.65 15.43
CA SER A 17 -18.25 -17.15 16.25
C SER A 17 -19.44 -16.16 16.35
N VAL A 18 -19.18 -14.85 16.28
CA VAL A 18 -20.23 -13.81 16.23
C VAL A 18 -20.99 -13.83 14.89
N TYR A 19 -20.28 -14.02 13.77
CA TYR A 19 -20.89 -14.06 12.44
C TYR A 19 -21.24 -15.48 11.95
N GLY A 20 -20.82 -16.52 12.67
CA GLY A 20 -21.05 -17.94 12.32
C GLY A 20 -22.44 -18.49 12.66
N ASN A 21 -23.28 -17.74 13.39
CA ASN A 21 -24.66 -18.14 13.72
C ASN A 21 -25.69 -17.61 12.71
N VAL A 22 -25.36 -17.62 11.42
CA VAL A 22 -26.32 -17.34 10.32
C VAL A 22 -26.27 -18.51 9.34
N ALA A 23 -26.65 -19.69 9.82
CA ALA A 23 -26.95 -20.85 8.99
C ALA A 23 -27.99 -21.73 9.72
N GLY A 24 -29.20 -21.19 9.89
CA GLY A 24 -30.40 -21.98 10.18
C GLY A 24 -31.22 -22.09 8.90
N ASN A 25 -31.52 -23.33 8.49
CA ASN A 25 -32.29 -23.69 7.29
C ASN A 25 -33.61 -22.91 7.13
N PRO A 26 -34.12 -22.75 5.88
CA PRO A 26 -35.48 -22.29 5.67
C PRO A 26 -36.46 -23.41 6.08
N VAL A 27 -37.24 -23.18 7.12
CA VAL A 27 -38.34 -24.08 7.52
C VAL A 27 -39.61 -23.65 6.80
N THR A 28 -40.16 -24.56 6.02
CA THR A 28 -41.53 -24.57 5.50
C THR A 28 -42.55 -24.67 6.65
N SER A 29 -43.51 -23.75 6.65
CA SER A 29 -44.86 -23.76 7.25
C SER A 29 -45.21 -24.72 8.40
N GLY A 30 -45.76 -24.16 9.51
CA GLY A 30 -46.68 -24.86 10.41
C GLY A 30 -46.56 -24.43 11.88
N ASN A 31 -47.65 -23.89 12.45
CA ASN A 31 -47.80 -23.48 13.85
C ASN A 31 -47.30 -24.51 14.87
N THR A 32 -46.61 -24.06 15.92
CA THR A 32 -47.01 -24.09 17.36
C THR A 32 -45.85 -23.50 18.18
N ALA A 33 -46.13 -22.47 18.98
CA ALA A 33 -45.13 -21.81 19.82
C ALA A 33 -44.85 -22.65 21.07
N GLU A 34 -43.74 -23.37 21.08
CA GLU A 34 -43.09 -23.83 22.33
C GLU A 34 -41.85 -22.97 22.58
N LYS A 35 -41.90 -22.19 23.66
CA LYS A 35 -40.74 -21.50 24.24
C LYS A 35 -39.84 -22.55 24.87
N THR A 36 -38.84 -23.02 24.12
CA THR A 36 -37.67 -23.67 24.71
C THR A 36 -36.69 -22.56 25.09
N GLU A 37 -36.49 -22.30 26.39
CA GLU A 37 -35.42 -21.42 26.86
C GLU A 37 -34.06 -22.03 26.49
N GLU A 38 -33.41 -21.50 25.45
CA GLU A 38 -32.00 -21.79 25.18
C GLU A 38 -31.15 -21.32 26.35
N LYS A 39 -30.44 -22.26 26.98
CA LYS A 39 -29.50 -22.01 28.06
C LYS A 39 -28.37 -21.09 27.54
N LYS A 40 -28.28 -19.87 28.07
CA LYS A 40 -27.23 -18.89 27.73
C LYS A 40 -25.85 -19.42 28.12
N GLU A 41 -25.07 -19.92 27.16
CA GLU A 41 -23.74 -20.48 27.41
C GLU A 41 -22.63 -19.46 27.12
N TRP A 42 -21.82 -19.16 28.14
CA TRP A 42 -20.66 -18.27 28.02
C TRP A 42 -19.47 -19.00 27.38
N LYS A 43 -18.91 -18.41 26.33
CA LYS A 43 -17.66 -18.85 25.70
C LYS A 43 -16.48 -18.07 26.29
N SER A 44 -15.26 -18.61 26.23
CA SER A 44 -14.06 -17.92 26.75
C SER A 44 -12.85 -18.05 25.83
N ASN A 45 -11.99 -17.03 25.85
CA ASN A 45 -10.70 -16.96 25.16
C ASN A 45 -9.63 -16.42 26.12
N GLU A 46 -8.38 -16.87 25.97
CA GLU A 46 -7.24 -16.41 26.78
C GLU A 46 -6.20 -15.70 25.90
N LEU A 47 -5.78 -14.50 26.33
CA LEU A 47 -4.68 -13.73 25.75
C LEU A 47 -3.52 -13.60 26.75
N LYS A 48 -2.31 -13.37 26.23
CA LYS A 48 -1.11 -13.11 27.04
C LYS A 48 -0.42 -11.77 26.73
N PRO A 49 -1.09 -10.63 27.00
CA PRO A 49 -0.50 -9.30 26.88
C PRO A 49 0.46 -8.99 28.04
N ASP A 50 1.16 -7.85 27.95
CA ASP A 50 1.87 -7.22 29.06
C ASP A 50 0.97 -6.07 29.54
N LEU A 51 0.18 -6.29 30.60
CA LEU A 51 -0.87 -5.36 31.02
C LEU A 51 -0.30 -4.24 31.89
N ASP A 52 0.54 -4.57 32.87
CA ASP A 52 1.13 -3.59 33.79
C ASP A 52 2.44 -2.98 33.27
N LYS A 53 2.87 -3.37 32.07
CA LYS A 53 4.03 -2.85 31.32
C LYS A 53 5.34 -3.09 32.07
N ASP A 54 5.42 -4.18 32.83
CA ASP A 54 6.62 -4.62 33.53
C ASP A 54 7.56 -5.46 32.65
N GLY A 55 7.18 -5.69 31.38
CA GLY A 55 7.95 -6.48 30.41
C GLY A 55 7.66 -7.99 30.47
N LYS A 56 6.76 -8.44 31.36
CA LYS A 56 6.32 -9.82 31.49
C LYS A 56 4.97 -10.04 30.81
N LYS A 57 4.62 -11.31 30.64
CA LYS A 57 3.35 -11.69 30.04
C LYS A 57 2.36 -12.02 31.14
N ASP A 58 1.28 -11.26 31.16
CA ASP A 58 0.10 -11.48 31.96
C ASP A 58 -0.88 -12.42 31.27
N LYS A 59 -1.97 -12.72 31.95
CA LYS A 59 -3.10 -13.48 31.40
C LYS A 59 -4.34 -12.59 31.38
N LEU A 60 -5.00 -12.50 30.24
CA LEU A 60 -6.28 -11.82 30.08
C LEU A 60 -7.31 -12.83 29.57
N VAL A 61 -8.30 -13.15 30.40
CA VAL A 61 -9.42 -14.02 30.02
C VAL A 61 -10.57 -13.15 29.53
N ILE A 62 -11.09 -13.44 28.35
CA ILE A 62 -12.24 -12.76 27.76
C ILE A 62 -13.37 -13.77 27.69
N MET A 63 -14.42 -13.58 28.48
CA MET A 63 -15.66 -14.33 28.34
C MET A 63 -16.62 -13.57 27.45
N TYR A 64 -17.45 -14.27 26.68
CA TYR A 64 -18.45 -13.65 25.84
C TYR A 64 -19.71 -14.50 25.67
N LEU A 65 -20.83 -13.81 25.56
CA LEU A 65 -22.15 -14.36 25.28
C LEU A 65 -22.72 -13.62 24.06
N ILE A 66 -23.11 -14.39 23.04
CA ILE A 66 -23.70 -13.85 21.82
C ILE A 66 -25.22 -13.89 21.96
N GLU A 67 -25.84 -12.72 21.95
CA GLU A 67 -27.30 -12.54 21.97
C GLU A 67 -27.78 -12.13 20.56
N PRO A 68 -29.08 -12.11 20.24
CA PRO A 68 -29.56 -11.81 18.88
C PRO A 68 -29.03 -10.49 18.29
N ASP A 69 -29.00 -9.40 19.07
CA ASP A 69 -28.64 -8.04 18.64
C ASP A 69 -27.27 -7.55 19.13
N ARG A 70 -26.71 -8.21 20.15
CA ARG A 70 -25.52 -7.76 20.88
C ARG A 70 -24.60 -8.89 21.30
N VAL A 71 -23.40 -8.53 21.72
CA VAL A 71 -22.42 -9.44 22.33
C VAL A 71 -22.03 -8.87 23.69
N VAL A 72 -22.31 -9.61 24.75
CA VAL A 72 -21.91 -9.27 26.12
C VAL A 72 -20.55 -9.89 26.38
N THR A 73 -19.59 -9.12 26.87
CA THR A 73 -18.22 -9.58 27.08
C THR A 73 -17.69 -9.20 28.46
N LYS A 74 -16.82 -10.04 29.03
CA LYS A 74 -16.15 -9.80 30.32
C LYS A 74 -14.65 -9.95 30.16
N PHE A 75 -13.92 -8.95 30.58
CA PHE A 75 -12.46 -8.89 30.55
C PHE A 75 -11.93 -9.11 31.96
N ILE A 76 -11.17 -10.19 32.13
CA ILE A 76 -10.67 -10.64 33.43
C ILE A 76 -9.14 -10.69 33.36
N PRO A 77 -8.45 -9.65 33.84
CA PRO A 77 -7.00 -9.58 33.86
C PRO A 77 -6.41 -10.38 35.03
N TYR A 78 -5.23 -10.95 34.83
CA TYR A 78 -4.44 -11.65 35.83
C TYR A 78 -2.98 -11.20 35.68
N ILE A 79 -2.50 -10.43 36.67
CA ILE A 79 -1.14 -9.86 36.67
C ILE A 79 -0.18 -10.85 37.31
N THR A 80 0.92 -11.17 36.62
CA THR A 80 1.86 -12.21 37.06
C THR A 80 3.07 -11.58 37.73
N ASP A 81 3.27 -11.87 39.01
CA ASP A 81 4.37 -11.30 39.78
C ASP A 81 5.75 -11.90 39.43
N ASP A 82 6.79 -11.38 40.08
CA ASP A 82 8.18 -11.78 39.86
C ASP A 82 8.48 -13.24 40.22
N LYS A 83 7.58 -13.89 40.98
CA LYS A 83 7.67 -15.28 41.41
C LYS A 83 6.76 -16.20 40.59
N GLY A 84 6.11 -15.67 39.54
CA GLY A 84 5.22 -16.42 38.65
C GLY A 84 3.81 -16.64 39.22
N LYS A 85 3.44 -15.96 40.31
CA LYS A 85 2.10 -16.04 40.91
C LYS A 85 1.19 -15.00 40.27
N SER A 86 0.07 -15.43 39.70
CA SER A 86 -0.90 -14.54 39.05
C SER A 86 -1.99 -14.06 40.03
N VAL A 87 -2.22 -12.75 40.09
CA VAL A 87 -3.28 -12.11 40.89
C VAL A 87 -4.41 -11.62 39.97
N LYS A 88 -5.66 -12.01 40.26
CA LYS A 88 -6.84 -11.58 39.49
C LYS A 88 -7.09 -10.07 39.72
N GLY A 89 -7.12 -9.29 38.65
CA GLY A 89 -7.48 -7.88 38.66
C GLY A 89 -8.98 -7.64 38.53
N LYS A 90 -9.38 -6.37 38.38
CA LYS A 90 -10.79 -5.98 38.29
C LYS A 90 -11.41 -6.47 36.98
N GLU A 91 -12.53 -7.20 37.10
CA GLU A 91 -13.34 -7.62 35.95
C GLU A 91 -14.07 -6.41 35.35
N VAL A 92 -14.03 -6.30 34.03
CA VAL A 92 -14.73 -5.24 33.28
C VAL A 92 -15.67 -5.88 32.27
N GLU A 93 -16.95 -5.55 32.39
CA GLU A 93 -17.98 -5.99 31.44
C GLU A 93 -18.21 -4.91 30.37
N LYS A 94 -18.36 -5.33 29.11
CA LYS A 94 -18.66 -4.44 27.99
C LYS A 94 -19.61 -5.12 27.01
N ILE A 95 -20.62 -4.38 26.56
CA ILE A 95 -21.60 -4.82 25.56
C ILE A 95 -21.29 -4.15 24.22
N PHE A 96 -21.31 -4.94 23.15
CA PHE A 96 -21.04 -4.50 21.78
C PHE A 96 -22.21 -4.83 20.87
N GLY A 97 -22.52 -3.94 19.92
CA GLY A 97 -23.50 -4.23 18.86
C GLY A 97 -22.89 -5.12 17.78
N LYS A 98 -23.70 -6.00 17.15
CA LYS A 98 -23.20 -6.91 16.11
C LYS A 98 -22.79 -6.24 14.80
N SER A 99 -23.43 -5.14 14.43
CA SER A 99 -23.22 -4.47 13.14
C SER A 99 -21.82 -3.87 12.98
N ASN A 100 -21.16 -3.53 14.09
CA ASN A 100 -19.81 -2.95 14.10
C ASN A 100 -18.90 -3.62 15.14
N PHE A 101 -19.20 -4.87 15.51
CA PHE A 101 -18.54 -5.60 16.61
C PHE A 101 -17.02 -5.58 16.46
N ASP A 102 -16.49 -5.84 15.25
CA ASP A 102 -15.05 -5.93 14.99
C ASP A 102 -14.29 -4.64 15.36
N ASN A 103 -14.82 -3.50 14.93
CA ASN A 103 -14.21 -2.20 15.17
C ASN A 103 -14.35 -1.80 16.65
N ASP A 104 -15.55 -1.95 17.22
CA ASP A 104 -15.83 -1.51 18.59
C ASP A 104 -15.07 -2.38 19.61
N PHE A 105 -15.07 -3.70 19.41
CA PHE A 105 -14.34 -4.65 20.26
C PHE A 105 -12.82 -4.48 20.11
N GLY A 106 -12.32 -4.32 18.89
CA GLY A 106 -10.89 -4.09 18.63
C GLY A 106 -10.37 -2.79 19.25
N ASN A 107 -11.13 -1.70 19.11
CA ASN A 107 -10.80 -0.42 19.73
C ASN A 107 -10.82 -0.50 21.24
N PHE A 108 -11.89 -1.07 21.83
CA PHE A 108 -11.99 -1.23 23.28
C PHE A 108 -10.89 -2.13 23.85
N MET A 109 -10.57 -3.26 23.21
CA MET A 109 -9.50 -4.17 23.63
C MET A 109 -8.14 -3.45 23.66
N THR A 110 -7.85 -2.68 22.62
CA THR A 110 -6.60 -1.92 22.52
C THR A 110 -6.52 -0.88 23.64
N SER A 111 -7.60 -0.09 23.81
CA SER A 111 -7.69 0.87 24.91
C SER A 111 -7.59 0.21 26.29
N PHE A 112 -8.24 -0.92 26.50
CA PHE A 112 -8.24 -1.65 27.78
C PHE A 112 -6.83 -2.10 28.18
N ILE A 113 -6.05 -2.62 27.23
CA ILE A 113 -4.65 -3.02 27.48
C ILE A 113 -3.78 -1.78 27.67
N ASP A 114 -3.93 -0.75 26.83
CA ASP A 114 -3.10 0.44 26.88
C ASP A 114 -3.33 1.28 28.14
N SER A 115 -4.56 1.32 28.66
CA SER A 115 -4.94 2.08 29.84
C SER A 115 -4.82 1.29 31.15
N TYR A 116 -4.39 0.03 31.12
CA TYR A 116 -4.28 -0.77 32.33
C TYR A 116 -3.20 -0.17 33.28
N PRO A 117 -3.44 -0.11 34.61
CA PRO A 117 -2.51 0.52 35.54
C PRO A 117 -1.12 -0.08 35.48
N LYS A 118 -0.09 0.79 35.42
CA LYS A 118 1.31 0.36 35.47
C LYS A 118 1.71 -0.03 36.89
N LYS A 119 2.58 -1.03 37.03
CA LYS A 119 3.21 -1.37 38.30
C LYS A 119 4.05 -0.19 38.78
N GLU A 120 3.70 0.39 39.93
CA GLU A 120 4.55 1.40 40.57
C GLU A 120 5.88 0.76 40.98
N VAL A 121 6.98 1.23 40.40
CA VAL A 121 8.32 0.85 40.81
C VAL A 121 8.56 1.47 42.19
N ALA A 122 8.61 0.62 43.22
CA ALA A 122 9.05 1.02 44.55
C ALA A 122 10.45 1.63 44.46
N LYS A 123 10.55 2.96 44.57
CA LYS A 123 11.80 3.64 44.90
C LYS A 123 12.21 3.18 46.30
N SER A 124 13.34 2.50 46.41
CA SER A 124 14.04 2.36 47.67
C SER A 124 14.49 3.76 48.10
N SER A 125 13.81 4.29 49.11
CA SER A 125 14.26 5.44 49.89
C SER A 125 15.49 5.04 50.70
N SER A 126 16.52 5.90 50.68
CA SER A 126 17.38 6.10 51.84
C SER A 126 17.01 7.46 52.42
N ASP A 127 16.60 7.42 53.69
CA ASP A 127 15.95 8.48 54.44
C ASP A 127 16.81 9.74 54.67
N SER A 128 16.16 10.89 54.77
CA SER A 128 16.09 11.62 56.04
C SER A 128 15.09 12.77 55.96
N ASN A 129 14.17 12.76 56.93
CA ASN A 129 13.17 13.78 57.24
C ASN A 129 13.82 15.13 57.58
N THR A 130 13.26 16.24 57.09
CA THR A 130 12.57 17.23 57.95
C THR A 130 11.68 18.18 57.11
N GLU A 131 10.54 18.54 57.68
CA GLU A 131 9.44 19.39 57.18
C GLU A 131 9.79 20.91 57.06
N PRO A 132 8.89 21.80 56.56
CA PRO A 132 9.21 22.81 55.56
C PRO A 132 9.29 24.25 56.10
N LYS A 133 9.99 25.15 55.39
CA LYS A 133 9.71 26.61 55.42
C LYS A 133 9.95 27.30 54.07
N LYS A 134 9.06 28.26 53.82
CA LYS A 134 8.94 29.15 52.66
C LYS A 134 10.12 30.12 52.48
N GLU A 135 10.09 30.75 51.29
CA GLU A 135 10.61 32.07 50.88
C GLU A 135 11.92 32.14 50.07
N ASN A 136 11.72 32.42 48.77
CA ASN A 136 12.13 33.64 48.05
C ASN A 136 13.62 34.10 48.01
N ILE A 137 14.01 34.45 46.77
CA ILE A 137 14.89 35.56 46.34
C ILE A 137 16.40 35.28 46.04
N LYS A 138 16.72 35.49 44.75
CA LYS A 138 17.91 36.06 44.08
C LYS A 138 19.32 35.41 44.15
N LYS A 139 19.78 35.06 42.93
CA LYS A 139 20.90 35.67 42.15
C LYS A 139 22.26 35.85 42.83
N ALA A 140 23.29 35.15 42.33
CA ALA A 140 24.55 35.72 41.80
C ALA A 140 25.61 34.64 41.50
N GLU A 141 26.50 34.99 40.58
CA GLU A 141 27.66 34.28 40.03
C GLU A 141 28.76 33.96 41.06
N THR A 142 29.76 33.17 40.63
CA THR A 142 31.25 33.37 40.69
C THR A 142 31.91 31.98 40.76
N GLU A 143 32.48 31.45 39.67
CA GLU A 143 33.90 31.46 39.27
C GLU A 143 34.96 30.87 40.24
N LYS A 144 35.70 29.88 39.70
CA LYS A 144 37.14 29.53 39.81
C LYS A 144 37.77 29.08 41.15
N LYS A 145 38.42 27.89 41.12
CA LYS A 145 39.88 27.67 40.87
C LYS A 145 40.16 26.14 40.91
N THR A 146 40.84 25.53 39.92
CA THR A 146 42.31 25.26 39.77
C THR A 146 42.86 24.39 40.92
N GLU A 147 43.71 23.35 40.75
CA GLU A 147 44.87 23.19 39.86
C GLU A 147 45.51 21.75 40.00
N GLU A 148 46.07 21.24 38.89
CA GLU A 148 47.27 20.35 38.73
C GLU A 148 47.38 18.95 39.41
N LYS A 149 47.99 17.88 38.83
CA LYS A 149 49.25 17.79 38.06
C LYS A 149 49.44 16.41 37.34
N LYS A 150 49.93 16.48 36.09
CA LYS A 150 50.86 15.63 35.27
C LYS A 150 51.01 14.09 35.44
N LEU A 151 51.06 13.37 34.29
CA LEU A 151 52.30 12.69 33.81
C LEU A 151 52.28 12.39 32.28
N ALA A 152 53.47 12.12 31.73
CA ALA A 152 53.97 12.36 30.37
C ALA A 152 53.66 11.33 29.25
N GLU A 153 53.53 11.89 28.03
CA GLU A 153 54.09 11.53 26.71
C GLU A 153 54.87 10.22 26.46
N LYS A 154 54.61 9.65 25.26
CA LYS A 154 55.64 9.46 24.22
C LYS A 154 55.03 9.28 22.82
N THR A 155 55.35 10.20 21.93
CA THR A 155 55.22 10.14 20.45
C THR A 155 56.58 9.75 19.85
N PRO A 156 56.63 9.38 18.57
CA PRO A 156 57.30 10.25 17.56
C PRO A 156 56.44 10.38 16.29
N ALA A 157 56.11 11.56 15.74
CA ALA A 157 56.95 12.60 15.10
C ALA A 157 57.45 12.19 13.69
N VAL A 158 57.44 13.00 12.61
CA VAL A 158 56.95 14.36 12.26
C VAL A 158 57.30 14.63 10.76
N ALA A 159 56.73 15.71 10.21
CA ALA A 159 57.19 16.60 9.10
C ALA A 159 56.48 16.43 7.74
N GLU A 160 55.57 17.31 7.29
CA GLU A 160 55.57 18.79 7.07
C GLU A 160 56.20 19.26 5.74
N LYS A 161 55.38 19.91 4.89
CA LYS A 161 55.57 21.31 4.46
C LYS A 161 54.34 21.88 3.73
N LYS A 162 53.90 23.06 4.21
CA LYS A 162 52.89 24.04 3.73
C LYS A 162 53.58 25.08 2.80
N PRO A 163 53.04 26.28 2.42
CA PRO A 163 51.67 26.80 2.16
C PRO A 163 51.52 27.70 0.88
N SER A 164 50.29 28.06 0.46
CA SER A 164 49.84 29.45 0.11
C SER A 164 48.37 29.42 -0.37
N THR A 165 47.40 29.97 0.38
CA THR A 165 46.75 31.31 0.26
C THR A 165 46.27 31.67 -1.15
N ALA A 166 45.08 32.21 -1.41
CA ALA A 166 43.83 32.51 -0.71
C ALA A 166 42.95 33.16 -1.80
N GLU A 167 41.65 32.86 -1.90
CA GLU A 167 40.63 33.88 -2.18
C GLU A 167 39.19 33.33 -2.13
N LYS A 168 38.29 34.19 -1.64
CA LYS A 168 36.85 33.96 -1.47
C LYS A 168 36.09 34.42 -2.71
N ALA A 169 35.09 33.62 -3.08
CA ALA A 169 33.84 33.95 -3.79
C ALA A 169 33.95 34.27 -5.31
N PRO A 170 32.91 34.00 -6.13
CA PRO A 170 31.50 33.84 -5.77
C PRO A 170 30.82 32.54 -6.23
N ALA A 171 29.64 32.32 -5.63
CA ALA A 171 28.66 31.30 -5.96
C ALA A 171 28.40 31.23 -7.48
N GLU A 172 28.77 30.11 -8.09
CA GLU A 172 28.40 29.79 -9.45
C GLU A 172 27.03 29.11 -9.44
N LYS A 173 26.08 29.74 -10.15
CA LYS A 173 24.71 29.26 -10.32
C LYS A 173 24.75 27.83 -10.86
N ALA A 174 24.01 26.93 -10.21
CA ALA A 174 23.68 25.64 -10.77
C ALA A 174 23.07 25.84 -12.18
N PRO A 175 23.53 25.11 -13.21
CA PRO A 175 22.95 25.23 -14.53
C PRO A 175 21.49 24.78 -14.48
N ASP A 176 20.62 25.62 -15.00
CA ASP A 176 19.22 25.32 -15.26
C ASP A 176 19.17 24.19 -16.31
N VAL A 177 19.12 22.93 -15.85
CA VAL A 177 18.95 21.77 -16.72
C VAL A 177 17.51 21.78 -17.19
N THR A 178 17.26 22.60 -18.21
CA THR A 178 16.04 22.57 -19.00
C THR A 178 16.06 21.27 -19.80
N GLU A 179 15.15 20.35 -19.47
CA GLU A 179 14.93 19.09 -20.18
C GLU A 179 14.35 19.41 -21.58
N LYS A 180 15.20 19.86 -22.52
CA LYS A 180 14.85 20.02 -23.94
C LYS A 180 14.77 18.64 -24.56
N ASN A 181 13.56 18.12 -24.68
CA ASN A 181 13.27 16.84 -25.33
C ASN A 181 12.92 17.09 -26.81
N ASP A 182 13.92 17.25 -27.67
CA ASP A 182 13.67 17.14 -29.11
C ASP A 182 13.21 15.70 -29.42
N VAL A 183 12.12 15.56 -30.18
CA VAL A 183 11.56 14.27 -30.58
C VAL A 183 12.59 13.53 -31.45
N PRO A 184 13.11 12.37 -31.02
CA PRO A 184 14.07 11.60 -31.80
C PRO A 184 13.56 11.27 -33.22
N GLU A 185 14.45 11.37 -34.22
CA GLU A 185 14.15 11.22 -35.66
C GLU A 185 13.48 9.87 -36.00
N ASP A 186 13.76 8.82 -35.21
CA ASP A 186 13.21 7.46 -35.34
C ASP A 186 11.72 7.36 -34.93
N LEU A 187 11.15 8.42 -34.35
CA LEU A 187 9.71 8.52 -34.05
C LEU A 187 8.90 9.24 -35.13
N LYS A 188 9.55 9.79 -36.17
CA LYS A 188 8.87 10.37 -37.33
C LYS A 188 8.41 9.30 -38.35
N LYS A 189 8.74 8.03 -38.12
CA LYS A 189 8.33 6.89 -38.96
C LYS A 189 7.44 5.97 -38.13
N GLU A 190 6.21 5.76 -38.60
CA GLU A 190 5.29 4.77 -38.05
C GLU A 190 5.79 3.37 -38.35
N ASP A 191 6.59 2.80 -37.45
CA ASP A 191 6.97 1.39 -37.55
C ASP A 191 5.85 0.51 -36.99
N ASN A 192 5.14 -0.17 -37.89
CA ASN A 192 4.26 -1.29 -37.61
C ASN A 192 5.06 -2.43 -36.94
N ILE A 193 4.95 -2.57 -35.62
CA ILE A 193 5.50 -3.73 -34.89
C ILE A 193 4.36 -4.66 -34.48
N THR A 194 4.00 -5.54 -35.41
CA THR A 194 3.35 -6.83 -35.13
C THR A 194 4.39 -7.83 -34.63
N ASN A 195 3.96 -8.77 -33.79
CA ASN A 195 4.68 -9.95 -33.24
C ASN A 195 5.24 -9.81 -31.81
N VAL A 196 4.33 -9.90 -30.84
CA VAL A 196 4.58 -10.55 -29.55
C VAL A 196 3.92 -11.94 -29.62
N PRO A 197 4.53 -13.04 -29.12
CA PRO A 197 3.95 -14.37 -29.25
C PRO A 197 2.57 -14.43 -28.57
N GLN A 198 1.56 -14.77 -29.37
CA GLN A 198 0.21 -15.09 -28.93
C GLN A 198 0.27 -16.37 -28.08
N ASN A 199 -0.32 -16.33 -26.89
CA ASN A 199 -0.99 -17.52 -26.40
C ASN A 199 -2.29 -17.62 -27.19
N THR A 200 -2.31 -18.51 -28.17
CA THR A 200 -3.46 -18.85 -28.99
C THR A 200 -4.54 -19.50 -28.14
N ASP A 201 -5.67 -18.82 -28.01
CA ASP A 201 -6.98 -19.35 -28.40
C ASP A 201 -7.95 -18.18 -28.48
N THR A 202 -8.32 -17.81 -29.70
CA THR A 202 -9.52 -17.01 -29.99
C THR A 202 -9.78 -17.11 -31.49
N ASP A 203 -10.76 -17.95 -31.84
CA ASP A 203 -11.43 -17.87 -33.12
C ASP A 203 -12.12 -16.50 -33.22
N ILE A 204 -11.67 -15.69 -34.17
CA ILE A 204 -12.30 -14.41 -34.52
C ILE A 204 -13.44 -14.72 -35.49
N LYS A 205 -14.68 -14.51 -35.04
CA LYS A 205 -15.78 -14.16 -35.93
C LYS A 205 -16.41 -12.86 -35.44
N SER A 206 -16.36 -11.89 -36.33
CA SER A 206 -17.09 -10.63 -36.29
C SER A 206 -18.60 -10.87 -36.14
N LYS A 207 -19.22 -10.23 -35.15
CA LYS A 207 -20.53 -9.55 -35.26
C LYS A 207 -20.97 -8.89 -33.94
N ASP A 208 -21.47 -7.67 -34.13
CA ASP A 208 -22.49 -6.96 -33.36
C ASP A 208 -22.18 -6.54 -31.91
N ASN A 209 -22.62 -5.32 -31.57
CA ASN A 209 -22.53 -4.67 -30.26
C ASN A 209 -23.23 -5.51 -29.18
N VAL A 210 -22.54 -6.54 -28.68
CA VAL A 210 -22.94 -7.26 -27.47
C VAL A 210 -22.26 -6.57 -26.30
N VAL A 211 -23.08 -6.02 -25.41
CA VAL A 211 -22.68 -5.57 -24.08
C VAL A 211 -22.06 -6.78 -23.36
N ASP A 212 -20.73 -6.85 -23.34
CA ASP A 212 -20.00 -7.80 -22.52
C ASP A 212 -20.11 -7.30 -21.07
N GLU A 213 -21.13 -7.77 -20.34
CA GLU A 213 -21.40 -7.37 -18.95
C GLU A 213 -20.27 -7.72 -17.97
N GLY A 214 -19.11 -8.20 -18.42
CA GLY A 214 -18.03 -8.65 -17.55
C GLY A 214 -18.57 -9.65 -16.52
N LYS A 215 -19.34 -10.63 -16.99
CA LYS A 215 -20.05 -11.56 -16.12
C LYS A 215 -19.06 -12.23 -15.17
N GLN A 216 -19.29 -12.07 -13.87
CA GLN A 216 -18.58 -12.86 -12.88
C GLN A 216 -18.76 -14.35 -13.18
N PRO A 217 -17.75 -15.20 -12.89
CA PRO A 217 -17.91 -16.64 -13.05
C PRO A 217 -19.15 -17.14 -12.32
N ALA A 218 -19.81 -18.15 -12.90
CA ALA A 218 -20.90 -18.85 -12.25
C ALA A 218 -20.51 -19.23 -10.81
N LYS A 219 -21.35 -18.88 -9.83
CA LYS A 219 -21.11 -18.99 -8.38
C LYS A 219 -20.77 -20.41 -7.86
N ASN A 220 -20.75 -21.42 -8.74
CA ASN A 220 -20.75 -22.84 -8.40
C ASN A 220 -19.57 -23.67 -8.95
N ILE A 221 -18.52 -23.05 -9.50
CA ILE A 221 -17.31 -23.80 -9.87
C ILE A 221 -16.49 -24.04 -8.59
N LYS A 222 -16.80 -25.13 -7.88
CA LYS A 222 -16.08 -25.57 -6.67
C LYS A 222 -15.70 -27.04 -6.82
N GLY A 223 -14.48 -27.39 -6.44
CA GLY A 223 -14.08 -28.77 -6.35
C GLY A 223 -14.62 -29.47 -5.10
N PRO A 224 -14.34 -30.78 -4.96
CA PRO A 224 -14.93 -31.62 -3.92
C PRO A 224 -14.28 -31.45 -2.53
N TYR A 225 -13.22 -30.64 -2.40
CA TYR A 225 -12.47 -30.48 -1.16
C TYR A 225 -12.91 -29.25 -0.37
N THR A 226 -12.91 -29.37 0.96
CA THR A 226 -13.20 -28.25 1.86
C THR A 226 -12.14 -27.16 1.78
N TYR A 227 -12.56 -25.92 1.52
CA TYR A 227 -11.66 -24.77 1.50
C TYR A 227 -11.34 -24.25 2.90
N ILE A 228 -10.07 -23.91 3.13
CA ILE A 228 -9.66 -23.01 4.22
C ILE A 228 -10.00 -21.56 3.86
N ASN A 229 -9.82 -21.21 2.58
CA ASN A 229 -10.16 -19.89 2.05
C ASN A 229 -10.88 -20.06 0.71
N TYR A 230 -12.01 -19.41 0.56
CA TYR A 230 -12.71 -19.26 -0.71
C TYR A 230 -12.49 -17.83 -1.21
N TYR A 231 -12.04 -17.66 -2.44
CA TYR A 231 -11.57 -16.37 -2.94
C TYR A 231 -12.56 -15.65 -3.85
N VAL A 232 -13.52 -16.35 -4.45
CA VAL A 232 -14.50 -15.69 -5.35
C VAL A 232 -15.36 -14.71 -4.56
N LYS A 233 -15.17 -13.42 -4.83
CA LYS A 233 -15.91 -12.30 -4.25
C LYS A 233 -16.89 -11.72 -5.25
N GLU A 234 -17.93 -11.04 -4.77
CA GLU A 234 -18.76 -10.20 -5.64
C GLU A 234 -18.02 -8.90 -6.01
N ARG A 235 -18.17 -8.48 -7.27
CA ARG A 235 -17.70 -7.18 -7.75
C ARG A 235 -18.58 -6.05 -7.16
N PRO A 236 -18.06 -4.83 -6.98
CA PRO A 236 -18.85 -3.69 -6.51
C PRO A 236 -20.08 -3.45 -7.39
N LYS A 237 -21.26 -3.26 -6.79
CA LYS A 237 -22.52 -3.10 -7.52
C LYS A 237 -22.59 -1.81 -8.36
N ASN A 238 -21.85 -0.78 -7.97
CA ASN A 238 -21.77 0.52 -8.64
C ASN A 238 -20.67 0.59 -9.71
N LEU A 239 -20.06 -0.54 -10.06
CA LEU A 239 -18.97 -0.64 -11.03
C LEU A 239 -19.39 -1.49 -12.24
N THR A 240 -19.37 -0.88 -13.41
CA THR A 240 -19.62 -1.53 -14.70
C THR A 240 -18.30 -1.88 -15.40
N PHE A 241 -18.33 -2.86 -16.32
CA PHE A 241 -17.14 -3.42 -16.98
C PHE A 241 -17.18 -3.22 -18.49
N ASN A 242 -17.61 -2.04 -18.94
CA ASN A 242 -17.62 -1.66 -20.36
C ASN A 242 -16.25 -1.12 -20.74
N TYR A 243 -15.32 -2.03 -20.97
CA TYR A 243 -13.94 -1.68 -21.29
C TYR A 243 -13.84 -0.80 -22.54
N LYS A 244 -13.11 0.31 -22.43
CA LYS A 244 -12.66 1.10 -23.59
C LYS A 244 -11.41 0.49 -24.24
N TYR A 245 -10.64 -0.25 -23.45
CA TYR A 245 -9.50 -1.02 -23.91
C TYR A 245 -9.34 -2.29 -23.05
N ASP A 246 -9.42 -3.46 -23.68
CA ASP A 246 -9.46 -4.75 -22.99
C ASP A 246 -8.39 -5.76 -23.42
N LYS A 247 -7.55 -5.42 -24.40
CA LYS A 247 -6.53 -6.34 -24.95
C LYS A 247 -5.63 -6.97 -23.88
N ASN A 248 -5.29 -6.21 -22.84
CA ASN A 248 -4.45 -6.67 -21.73
C ASN A 248 -5.25 -6.96 -20.44
N SER A 249 -6.58 -6.84 -20.48
CA SER A 249 -7.47 -7.00 -19.32
C SER A 249 -7.74 -8.48 -19.05
N PRO A 250 -7.37 -9.01 -17.86
CA PRO A 250 -7.67 -10.38 -17.51
C PRO A 250 -9.11 -10.51 -16.96
N LYS A 251 -10.10 -10.42 -17.86
CA LYS A 251 -11.54 -10.26 -17.55
C LYS A 251 -12.12 -11.27 -16.55
N ASP A 252 -11.65 -12.52 -16.58
CA ASP A 252 -12.19 -13.61 -15.74
C ASP A 252 -11.28 -14.01 -14.57
N MET A 253 -10.31 -13.17 -14.21
CA MET A 253 -9.24 -13.52 -13.29
C MET A 253 -9.07 -12.46 -12.19
N ASP A 254 -10.19 -12.14 -11.51
CA ASP A 254 -10.22 -11.25 -10.35
C ASP A 254 -9.27 -11.75 -9.27
N ASP A 255 -9.41 -13.02 -8.86
CA ASP A 255 -8.45 -13.70 -7.98
C ASP A 255 -7.60 -14.68 -8.80
N PHE A 256 -6.29 -14.64 -8.58
CA PHE A 256 -5.37 -15.50 -9.29
C PHE A 256 -4.17 -15.93 -8.46
N VAL A 257 -3.48 -16.95 -8.96
CA VAL A 257 -2.16 -17.32 -8.48
C VAL A 257 -1.13 -17.02 -9.56
N PHE A 258 -0.03 -16.39 -9.16
CA PHE A 258 1.18 -16.27 -9.97
C PHE A 258 2.14 -17.40 -9.59
N ILE A 259 2.61 -18.13 -10.59
CA ILE A 259 3.55 -19.24 -10.44
C ILE A 259 4.97 -18.68 -10.31
N LYS A 260 5.51 -18.75 -9.08
CA LYS A 260 6.87 -18.28 -8.78
C LYS A 260 7.94 -19.36 -8.95
N THR A 261 7.53 -20.64 -8.92
CA THR A 261 8.40 -21.79 -9.15
C THR A 261 7.66 -22.74 -10.06
N ALA A 262 8.30 -23.19 -11.13
CA ALA A 262 7.70 -24.13 -12.07
C ALA A 262 7.15 -25.36 -11.32
N THR A 263 5.94 -25.78 -11.64
CA THR A 263 5.20 -26.77 -10.86
C THR A 263 4.16 -27.49 -11.72
N ALA A 264 3.80 -28.70 -11.33
CA ALA A 264 2.66 -29.39 -11.92
C ALA A 264 1.34 -28.81 -11.36
N VAL A 265 0.36 -28.65 -12.25
CA VAL A 265 -1.06 -28.54 -11.91
C VAL A 265 -1.62 -29.95 -11.89
N ARG A 266 -2.17 -30.37 -10.75
CA ARG A 266 -2.53 -31.77 -10.49
C ARG A 266 -4.04 -31.98 -10.42
N LYS A 267 -4.48 -33.22 -10.66
CA LYS A 267 -5.89 -33.60 -10.58
C LYS A 267 -6.45 -33.52 -9.16
N GLU A 268 -5.61 -33.80 -8.16
CA GLU A 268 -5.98 -33.74 -6.74
C GLU A 268 -4.89 -32.99 -5.95
N PRO A 269 -5.21 -32.44 -4.76
CA PRO A 269 -4.27 -31.70 -3.90
C PRO A 269 -3.27 -32.63 -3.16
N ASN A 270 -2.58 -33.48 -3.92
CA ASN A 270 -1.50 -34.33 -3.45
C ASN A 270 -0.47 -34.58 -4.57
N THR A 271 0.79 -34.84 -4.20
CA THR A 271 1.91 -34.99 -5.16
C THR A 271 1.90 -36.29 -5.96
N LYS A 272 1.06 -37.27 -5.60
CA LYS A 272 0.96 -38.57 -6.28
C LYS A 272 -0.11 -38.57 -7.38
N SER A 273 -1.05 -37.62 -7.35
CA SER A 273 -2.11 -37.52 -8.33
C SER A 273 -1.60 -37.12 -9.71
N GLY A 274 -2.37 -37.51 -10.74
CA GLY A 274 -2.05 -37.24 -12.13
C GLY A 274 -1.80 -35.76 -12.41
N VAL A 275 -0.81 -35.49 -13.26
CA VAL A 275 -0.50 -34.14 -13.74
C VAL A 275 -1.45 -33.78 -14.88
N LEU A 276 -2.19 -32.69 -14.73
CA LEU A 276 -3.06 -32.14 -15.77
C LEU A 276 -2.29 -31.23 -16.73
N LYS A 277 -1.37 -30.42 -16.20
CA LYS A 277 -0.56 -29.45 -16.96
C LYS A 277 0.72 -29.10 -16.19
N ASN A 278 1.79 -28.76 -16.89
CA ASN A 278 2.95 -28.13 -16.27
C ASN A 278 2.82 -26.62 -16.35
N ALA A 279 2.93 -25.95 -15.20
CA ALA A 279 2.91 -24.51 -15.09
C ALA A 279 4.34 -23.96 -14.98
N ALA A 280 4.72 -23.09 -15.90
CA ALA A 280 6.02 -22.43 -15.88
C ALA A 280 6.01 -21.21 -14.95
N TYR A 281 7.20 -20.72 -14.61
CA TYR A 281 7.37 -19.40 -14.00
C TYR A 281 6.61 -18.34 -14.81
N SER A 282 6.02 -17.33 -14.15
CA SER A 282 5.23 -16.24 -14.76
C SER A 282 3.82 -16.57 -15.21
N HIS A 283 3.47 -17.86 -15.32
CA HIS A 283 2.09 -18.25 -15.55
C HIS A 283 1.19 -17.74 -14.43
N LYS A 284 -0.03 -17.38 -14.81
CA LYS A 284 -1.08 -16.91 -13.91
C LYS A 284 -2.33 -17.73 -14.18
N TYR A 285 -3.00 -18.15 -13.12
CA TYR A 285 -4.22 -18.92 -13.21
C TYR A 285 -5.26 -18.36 -12.27
N LYS A 286 -6.50 -18.29 -12.72
CA LYS A 286 -7.65 -18.02 -11.86
C LYS A 286 -7.63 -18.98 -10.68
N VAL A 287 -7.84 -18.45 -9.47
CA VAL A 287 -7.88 -19.26 -8.25
C VAL A 287 -9.27 -19.19 -7.63
N ILE A 288 -9.81 -20.36 -7.30
CA ILE A 288 -11.15 -20.48 -6.69
C ILE A 288 -11.03 -20.43 -5.17
N GLY A 289 -10.04 -21.16 -4.64
CA GLY A 289 -9.85 -21.28 -3.21
C GLY A 289 -8.55 -21.97 -2.84
N LYS A 290 -8.34 -22.14 -1.54
CA LYS A 290 -7.19 -22.80 -0.94
C LYS A 290 -7.67 -23.95 -0.07
N VAL A 291 -7.11 -25.13 -0.27
CA VAL A 291 -7.46 -26.37 0.43
C VAL A 291 -6.27 -26.89 1.23
N LYS A 292 -6.57 -27.71 2.24
CA LYS A 292 -5.56 -28.37 3.09
C LYS A 292 -5.64 -29.88 2.91
N THR A 293 -4.49 -30.53 2.80
CA THR A 293 -4.40 -31.99 2.82
C THR A 293 -3.41 -32.48 3.86
N ASN A 294 -3.64 -33.69 4.38
CA ASN A 294 -2.73 -34.36 5.29
C ASN A 294 -1.63 -35.06 4.47
N VAL A 295 -0.38 -34.91 4.90
CA VAL A 295 0.80 -35.56 4.29
C VAL A 295 1.65 -36.19 5.40
N PRO A 296 2.50 -37.20 5.10
CA PRO A 296 3.45 -37.71 6.08
C PRO A 296 4.28 -36.56 6.68
N GLY A 297 4.25 -36.41 8.01
CA GLY A 297 4.97 -35.34 8.72
C GLY A 297 4.27 -33.98 8.80
N GLY A 298 2.99 -33.87 8.38
CA GLY A 298 2.20 -32.66 8.62
C GLY A 298 1.05 -32.44 7.65
N THR A 299 0.92 -31.21 7.17
CA THR A 299 -0.15 -30.82 6.25
C THR A 299 0.40 -29.98 5.10
N ALA A 300 -0.14 -30.18 3.91
CA ALA A 300 0.17 -29.38 2.72
C ALA A 300 -1.02 -28.50 2.34
N GLU A 301 -0.72 -27.33 1.78
CA GLU A 301 -1.73 -26.39 1.29
C GLU A 301 -1.65 -26.30 -0.23
N TRP A 302 -2.81 -26.27 -0.87
CA TRP A 302 -2.93 -26.25 -2.33
C TRP A 302 -3.92 -25.17 -2.74
N TYR A 303 -3.60 -24.48 -3.83
CA TYR A 303 -4.54 -23.61 -4.52
C TYR A 303 -5.32 -24.42 -5.54
N GLU A 304 -6.64 -24.33 -5.48
CA GLU A 304 -7.49 -24.84 -6.56
C GLU A 304 -7.61 -23.76 -7.64
N VAL A 305 -7.10 -24.10 -8.82
CA VAL A 305 -7.02 -23.21 -9.98
C VAL A 305 -7.95 -23.67 -11.08
N TYR A 306 -8.48 -22.70 -11.83
CA TYR A 306 -9.31 -22.94 -13.00
C TYR A 306 -8.56 -22.53 -14.27
N PHE A 307 -8.48 -23.45 -15.23
CA PHE A 307 -7.78 -23.27 -16.50
C PHE A 307 -8.38 -24.21 -17.55
N ASP A 308 -8.43 -23.79 -18.81
CA ASP A 308 -8.85 -24.62 -19.95
C ASP A 308 -10.18 -25.39 -19.68
N GLY A 309 -11.15 -24.74 -19.02
CA GLY A 309 -12.45 -25.32 -18.67
C GLY A 309 -12.46 -26.27 -17.46
N LYS A 310 -11.33 -26.50 -16.78
CA LYS A 310 -11.14 -27.54 -15.76
C LYS A 310 -10.58 -26.99 -14.45
N LEU A 311 -10.83 -27.73 -13.37
CA LEU A 311 -10.20 -27.50 -12.07
C LEU A 311 -8.94 -28.36 -11.92
N GLY A 312 -7.95 -27.81 -11.22
CA GLY A 312 -6.76 -28.52 -10.78
C GLY A 312 -6.12 -27.87 -9.57
N TYR A 313 -5.05 -28.49 -9.05
CA TYR A 313 -4.42 -28.09 -7.80
C TYR A 313 -2.95 -27.77 -7.98
N VAL A 314 -2.54 -26.62 -7.48
CA VAL A 314 -1.15 -26.16 -7.45
C VAL A 314 -0.68 -26.08 -6.00
N LEU A 315 0.51 -26.61 -5.72
CA LEU A 315 1.09 -26.54 -4.38
C LEU A 315 1.31 -25.07 -3.99
N ALA A 316 0.75 -24.64 -2.85
CA ALA A 316 0.77 -23.23 -2.44
C ALA A 316 2.19 -22.69 -2.25
N ALA A 317 3.15 -23.56 -1.88
CA ALA A 317 4.56 -23.18 -1.76
C ALA A 317 5.18 -22.67 -3.06
N ASN A 318 4.64 -23.05 -4.23
CA ASN A 318 5.17 -22.73 -5.57
C ASN A 318 4.46 -21.54 -6.23
N ALA A 319 3.47 -20.95 -5.56
CA ALA A 319 2.64 -19.89 -6.11
C ALA A 319 2.41 -18.74 -5.11
N ILE A 320 1.95 -17.61 -5.61
CA ILE A 320 1.56 -16.44 -4.80
C ILE A 320 0.13 -16.05 -5.19
N LYS A 321 -0.79 -16.04 -4.23
CA LYS A 321 -2.15 -15.52 -4.44
C LYS A 321 -2.12 -14.00 -4.62
N ARG A 322 -2.85 -13.50 -5.60
CA ARG A 322 -2.98 -12.08 -5.97
C ARG A 322 -4.39 -11.80 -6.46
N GLU A 323 -4.72 -10.52 -6.63
CA GLU A 323 -6.05 -10.14 -7.08
C GLU A 323 -6.11 -8.78 -7.77
N PHE A 324 -7.10 -8.61 -8.63
CA PHE A 324 -7.65 -7.31 -9.04
C PHE A 324 -8.69 -6.91 -8.00
N ASP A 325 -8.26 -6.16 -6.98
CA ASP A 325 -9.09 -5.82 -5.81
C ASP A 325 -10.06 -4.66 -6.11
N TRP A 326 -11.11 -4.95 -6.87
CA TRP A 326 -12.12 -3.97 -7.26
C TRP A 326 -12.77 -3.27 -6.06
N ASN A 327 -12.96 -3.99 -4.94
CA ASN A 327 -13.57 -3.45 -3.73
C ASN A 327 -12.64 -2.46 -3.01
N ASP A 328 -11.35 -2.79 -2.84
CA ASP A 328 -10.39 -1.86 -2.24
C ASP A 328 -10.16 -0.63 -3.14
N MET A 329 -10.13 -0.81 -4.47
CA MET A 329 -10.07 0.30 -5.42
C MET A 329 -11.24 1.26 -5.22
N MET A 330 -12.48 0.76 -5.23
CA MET A 330 -13.67 1.58 -5.05
C MET A 330 -13.68 2.29 -3.71
N LYS A 331 -13.35 1.57 -2.62
CA LYS A 331 -13.24 2.13 -1.27
C LYS A 331 -12.25 3.31 -1.21
N ARG A 332 -11.11 3.21 -1.89
CA ARG A 332 -10.10 4.28 -1.91
C ARG A 332 -10.51 5.45 -2.78
N ALA A 333 -11.09 5.20 -3.95
CA ALA A 333 -11.63 6.26 -4.81
C ALA A 333 -12.71 7.07 -4.08
N GLU A 334 -13.62 6.38 -3.37
CA GLU A 334 -14.64 7.01 -2.53
C GLU A 334 -14.02 7.78 -1.36
N LYS A 335 -13.02 7.22 -0.67
CA LYS A 335 -12.29 7.94 0.39
C LYS A 335 -11.71 9.27 -0.14
N THR A 336 -11.00 9.23 -1.27
CA THR A 336 -10.39 10.43 -1.86
C THR A 336 -11.45 11.45 -2.29
N ASN A 337 -12.55 11.02 -2.89
CA ASN A 337 -13.63 11.94 -3.27
C ASN A 337 -14.35 12.52 -2.04
N ASN A 338 -14.49 11.77 -0.94
CA ASN A 338 -15.01 12.30 0.31
C ASN A 338 -14.08 13.37 0.90
N PHE A 339 -12.77 13.13 0.90
CA PHE A 339 -11.77 14.13 1.30
C PHE A 339 -11.91 15.43 0.47
N ILE A 340 -12.02 15.31 -0.86
CA ILE A 340 -12.19 16.45 -1.75
C ILE A 340 -13.50 17.19 -1.48
N LYS A 341 -14.62 16.48 -1.35
CA LYS A 341 -15.94 17.04 -1.04
C LYS A 341 -15.93 17.81 0.27
N GLU A 342 -15.38 17.24 1.34
CA GLU A 342 -15.28 17.89 2.64
C GLU A 342 -14.49 19.20 2.58
N ALA A 343 -13.38 19.19 1.85
CA ALA A 343 -12.53 20.36 1.67
C ALA A 343 -13.25 21.46 0.88
N VAL A 344 -13.85 21.10 -0.26
CA VAL A 344 -14.59 22.04 -1.12
C VAL A 344 -15.78 22.63 -0.37
N ALA A 345 -16.53 21.83 0.40
CA ALA A 345 -17.64 22.31 1.23
C ALA A 345 -17.21 23.30 2.33
N LYS A 346 -15.93 23.25 2.76
CA LYS A 346 -15.32 24.19 3.70
C LYS A 346 -14.63 25.37 3.00
N ASN A 347 -14.82 25.55 1.69
CA ASN A 347 -14.11 26.52 0.84
C ASN A 347 -12.57 26.39 0.93
N GLN A 348 -12.07 25.20 1.24
CA GLN A 348 -10.64 24.91 1.26
C GLN A 348 -10.16 24.52 -0.13
N LYS A 349 -8.97 24.98 -0.50
CA LYS A 349 -8.30 24.56 -1.72
C LYS A 349 -7.68 23.17 -1.54
N ILE A 350 -7.73 22.39 -2.61
CA ILE A 350 -6.96 21.15 -2.72
C ILE A 350 -5.56 21.50 -3.25
N TYR A 351 -4.55 21.21 -2.45
CA TYR A 351 -3.14 21.37 -2.80
C TYR A 351 -2.52 20.04 -3.21
N VAL A 352 -1.48 20.15 -4.02
CA VAL A 352 -0.58 19.06 -4.36
C VAL A 352 0.84 19.42 -3.94
N LEU A 353 1.57 18.48 -3.35
CA LEU A 353 3.00 18.64 -3.10
C LEU A 353 3.77 18.55 -4.42
N ASP A 354 4.62 19.53 -4.70
CA ASP A 354 5.52 19.58 -5.85
C ASP A 354 6.96 19.68 -5.35
N ASP A 355 7.52 18.53 -5.00
CA ASP A 355 8.85 18.34 -4.42
C ASP A 355 9.78 17.58 -5.38
N TYR A 356 9.47 17.63 -6.67
CA TYR A 356 10.28 16.99 -7.68
C TYR A 356 11.51 17.81 -8.03
N THR A 357 12.66 17.23 -7.73
CA THR A 357 13.96 17.67 -8.24
C THR A 357 14.49 16.62 -9.22
N PRO A 358 14.74 16.97 -10.50
CA PRO A 358 15.40 16.09 -11.47
C PRO A 358 16.74 15.59 -10.92
N LEU A 359 17.01 14.29 -11.04
CA LEU A 359 18.19 13.63 -10.46
C LEU A 359 18.36 13.86 -8.94
N GLY A 360 17.33 14.38 -8.25
CA GLY A 360 17.33 14.60 -6.83
C GLY A 360 17.41 13.27 -6.08
N GLY A 361 18.58 13.01 -5.49
CA GLY A 361 18.82 11.87 -4.62
C GLY A 361 18.53 12.21 -3.17
N GLY A 362 17.55 11.56 -2.57
CA GLY A 362 17.52 11.39 -1.11
C GLY A 362 18.54 10.35 -0.68
N ASN A 363 19.17 10.55 0.48
CA ASN A 363 19.97 9.53 1.15
C ASN A 363 19.16 8.23 1.27
N GLY A 364 19.82 7.07 1.32
CA GLY A 364 19.19 5.75 1.45
C GLY A 364 18.47 5.52 2.79
N SER A 365 17.66 6.48 3.23
CA SER A 365 16.99 6.53 4.50
C SER A 365 15.99 5.39 4.67
N SER A 366 15.77 5.04 5.93
CA SER A 366 14.77 4.07 6.34
C SER A 366 13.38 4.51 5.91
N LYS A 367 12.53 3.54 5.61
CA LYS A 367 11.12 3.78 5.35
C LYS A 367 10.45 4.31 6.63
N ASP A 368 9.51 5.22 6.46
CA ASP A 368 8.60 5.59 7.53
C ASP A 368 7.58 4.48 7.82
N LYS A 369 6.66 4.73 8.76
CA LYS A 369 5.61 3.78 9.13
C LYS A 369 4.63 3.44 7.99
N TYR A 370 4.57 4.25 6.94
CA TYR A 370 3.73 4.04 5.77
C TYR A 370 4.51 3.39 4.61
N GLY A 371 5.79 3.08 4.80
CA GLY A 371 6.63 2.43 3.81
C GLY A 371 7.30 3.39 2.81
N ASN A 372 7.19 4.70 3.01
CA ASN A 372 7.71 5.74 2.13
C ASN A 372 9.10 6.22 2.57
N LYS A 373 9.95 6.57 1.60
CA LYS A 373 11.32 7.08 1.81
C LYS A 373 11.37 8.59 1.58
N GLU A 374 12.41 9.22 2.11
CA GLU A 374 12.69 10.65 1.96
C GLU A 374 13.01 11.05 0.50
N ASN A 375 13.40 10.10 -0.35
CA ASN A 375 13.70 10.38 -1.75
C ASN A 375 12.47 10.99 -2.47
N GLN A 376 12.58 12.28 -2.81
CA GLN A 376 11.53 13.08 -3.46
C GLN A 376 10.22 13.07 -2.66
N SER A 377 10.37 13.30 -1.36
CA SER A 377 9.31 13.44 -0.38
C SER A 377 9.66 14.58 0.58
N GLU A 378 8.63 15.28 1.04
CA GLU A 378 8.75 16.30 2.07
C GLU A 378 8.47 15.72 3.46
N ARG A 379 9.12 16.25 4.51
CA ARG A 379 8.90 15.78 5.88
C ARG A 379 7.59 16.37 6.42
N GLY A 380 6.62 15.48 6.67
CA GLY A 380 5.38 15.80 7.39
C GLY A 380 5.52 15.51 8.87
N TYR A 381 5.65 16.54 9.70
CA TYR A 381 5.88 16.37 11.13
C TYR A 381 4.58 16.11 11.89
N LEU A 382 4.64 15.30 12.95
CA LEU A 382 3.47 14.97 13.79
C LEU A 382 3.10 16.11 14.76
N SER A 383 4.02 17.04 15.00
CA SER A 383 3.79 18.22 15.84
C SER A 383 4.67 19.39 15.39
N SER A 384 4.36 20.58 15.90
CA SER A 384 5.13 21.81 15.70
C SER A 384 6.54 21.80 16.33
N SER A 385 6.90 20.73 17.06
CA SER A 385 8.27 20.53 17.57
C SER A 385 9.26 20.05 16.49
N PHE A 386 8.76 19.60 15.34
CA PHE A 386 9.54 19.10 14.20
C PHE A 386 10.49 17.94 14.52
N LYS A 387 10.15 17.07 15.48
CA LYS A 387 10.99 15.91 15.88
C LYS A 387 10.61 14.62 15.17
N GLU A 388 9.33 14.26 15.23
CA GLU A 388 8.80 13.03 14.62
C GLU A 388 8.09 13.36 13.31
N PHE A 389 8.36 12.59 12.26
CA PHE A 389 7.85 12.87 10.92
C PHE A 389 7.55 11.60 10.11
N ILE A 390 6.81 11.81 9.04
CA ILE A 390 6.61 10.89 7.92
C ILE A 390 7.15 11.51 6.64
N ASN A 391 7.37 10.69 5.61
CA ASN A 391 7.75 11.14 4.28
C ASN A 391 6.49 11.28 3.43
N ILE A 392 6.15 12.51 3.06
CA ILE A 392 5.03 12.82 2.18
C ILE A 392 5.56 12.82 0.75
N PRO A 393 5.25 11.81 -0.09
CA PRO A 393 5.84 11.77 -1.43
C PRO A 393 5.31 12.89 -2.31
N ASP A 394 6.14 13.32 -3.25
CA ASP A 394 5.76 14.23 -4.32
C ASP A 394 4.42 13.82 -4.95
N ARG A 395 3.61 14.82 -5.32
CA ARG A 395 2.22 14.72 -5.82
C ARG A 395 1.15 14.27 -4.85
N SER A 396 1.47 14.10 -3.57
CA SER A 396 0.45 13.85 -2.53
C SER A 396 -0.59 14.97 -2.48
N ILE A 397 -1.86 14.58 -2.34
CA ILE A 397 -3.01 15.49 -2.25
C ILE A 397 -3.27 15.87 -0.80
N MET A 398 -3.49 17.16 -0.53
CA MET A 398 -3.72 17.67 0.83
C MET A 398 -4.54 18.97 0.84
N THR A 399 -4.97 19.39 2.03
CA THR A 399 -5.55 20.71 2.29
C THR A 399 -4.72 21.40 3.36
N ILE A 400 -4.65 22.74 3.31
CA ILE A 400 -4.11 23.55 4.40
C ILE A 400 -5.24 23.83 5.38
N THR A 401 -5.07 23.43 6.63
CA THR A 401 -6.07 23.64 7.70
C THR A 401 -5.70 24.81 8.61
N GLU A 402 -4.41 25.13 8.73
CA GLU A 402 -3.92 26.26 9.50
C GLU A 402 -2.61 26.78 8.90
N GLU A 403 -2.40 28.08 8.94
CA GLU A 403 -1.15 28.70 8.54
C GLU A 403 -0.72 29.75 9.56
N THR A 404 0.52 29.62 10.04
CA THR A 404 1.14 30.57 10.98
C THR A 404 2.45 31.09 10.39
N ASP A 405 3.17 31.94 11.12
CA ASP A 405 4.51 32.38 10.73
C ASP A 405 5.57 31.27 10.88
N LYS A 406 5.30 30.23 11.68
CA LYS A 406 6.25 29.14 11.98
C LYS A 406 6.01 27.89 11.14
N TYR A 407 4.75 27.54 10.91
CA TYR A 407 4.38 26.29 10.25
C TYR A 407 3.11 26.42 9.42
N ILE A 408 2.90 25.41 8.59
CA ILE A 408 1.65 25.13 7.90
C ILE A 408 1.14 23.81 8.43
N LYS A 409 -0.14 23.75 8.76
CA LYS A 409 -0.81 22.51 9.12
C LYS A 409 -1.62 22.00 7.94
N VAL A 410 -1.43 20.73 7.61
CA VAL A 410 -2.05 20.10 6.44
C VAL A 410 -2.77 18.82 6.81
N LYS A 411 -3.95 18.59 6.23
CA LYS A 411 -4.62 17.29 6.23
C LYS A 411 -4.33 16.60 4.90
N ILE A 412 -3.85 15.36 4.94
CA ILE A 412 -3.38 14.63 3.74
C ILE A 412 -4.32 13.45 3.48
N ASP A 413 -4.82 13.32 2.25
CA ASP A 413 -5.86 12.34 1.87
C ASP A 413 -5.51 10.89 2.25
N VAL A 414 -4.31 10.45 1.91
CA VAL A 414 -3.95 9.03 2.06
C VAL A 414 -3.82 8.57 3.51
N TYR A 415 -3.53 9.47 4.46
CA TYR A 415 -3.22 9.12 5.85
C TYR A 415 -4.46 9.14 6.76
N ASP A 416 -4.25 8.87 8.06
CA ASP A 416 -5.26 8.54 9.08
C ASP A 416 -6.20 9.71 9.47
N ASP A 417 -6.58 10.58 8.53
CA ASP A 417 -7.31 11.83 8.78
C ASP A 417 -6.62 12.79 9.76
N LYS A 418 -5.35 12.53 10.05
CA LYS A 418 -4.50 13.34 10.94
C LYS A 418 -3.98 14.56 10.21
N GLU A 419 -3.72 15.59 11.02
CA GLU A 419 -3.02 16.78 10.58
C GLU A 419 -1.51 16.61 10.76
N TYR A 420 -0.75 17.16 9.81
CA TYR A 420 0.70 17.16 9.79
C TYR A 420 1.22 18.59 9.68
N TYR A 421 2.42 18.82 10.18
CA TYR A 421 3.07 20.12 10.20
C TYR A 421 4.16 20.14 9.14
N LEU A 422 4.17 21.17 8.31
CA LEU A 422 5.26 21.52 7.40
C LEU A 422 5.92 22.79 7.91
N GLN A 423 7.23 22.92 7.69
CA GLN A 423 7.91 24.19 7.94
C GLN A 423 7.34 25.27 7.03
N LYS A 424 7.19 26.50 7.54
CA LYS A 424 6.63 27.62 6.76
C LYS A 424 7.34 27.84 5.42
N SER A 425 8.65 27.65 5.37
CA SER A 425 9.49 27.73 4.16
C SER A 425 9.04 26.79 3.04
N ASN A 426 8.35 25.70 3.38
CA ASN A 426 7.97 24.64 2.45
C ASN A 426 6.58 24.92 1.83
N LYS A 427 5.91 26.03 2.19
CA LYS A 427 4.66 26.48 1.52
C LYS A 427 4.80 26.55 0.01
N LYS A 428 5.99 26.96 -0.47
CA LYS A 428 6.29 27.12 -1.90
C LYS A 428 6.14 25.82 -2.70
N LEU A 429 6.24 24.66 -2.03
CA LEU A 429 6.08 23.33 -2.62
C LEU A 429 4.60 22.94 -2.75
N LEU A 430 3.68 23.61 -2.05
CA LEU A 430 2.26 23.34 -2.15
C LEU A 430 1.66 24.14 -3.31
N LYS A 431 1.26 23.44 -4.37
CA LYS A 431 0.62 24.05 -5.55
C LYS A 431 -0.88 23.83 -5.52
N ASP A 432 -1.65 24.80 -5.99
CA ASP A 432 -3.08 24.62 -6.22
C ASP A 432 -3.26 23.52 -7.27
N SER A 433 -4.03 22.48 -6.93
CA SER A 433 -4.26 21.35 -7.83
C SER A 433 -5.26 21.67 -8.94
N GLY A 434 -6.05 22.73 -8.81
CA GLY A 434 -7.17 23.04 -9.69
C GLY A 434 -8.40 22.15 -9.50
N ILE A 435 -8.38 21.20 -8.57
CA ILE A 435 -9.52 20.33 -8.25
C ILE A 435 -10.55 21.14 -7.46
N LYS A 436 -11.77 21.25 -8.01
CA LYS A 436 -12.88 22.03 -7.44
C LYS A 436 -14.12 21.20 -7.12
N GLU A 437 -14.14 19.95 -7.56
CA GLU A 437 -15.24 19.00 -7.38
C GLU A 437 -14.68 17.58 -7.34
N GLU A 438 -15.55 16.59 -7.15
CA GLU A 438 -15.14 15.17 -7.20
C GLU A 438 -14.35 14.85 -8.47
N VAL A 439 -13.30 14.06 -8.29
CA VAL A 439 -12.53 13.51 -9.40
C VAL A 439 -13.31 12.35 -10.02
N SER A 440 -13.37 12.34 -11.35
CA SER A 440 -14.08 11.33 -12.14
C SER A 440 -13.15 10.28 -12.76
N ARG A 441 -11.83 10.37 -12.56
CA ARG A 441 -10.85 9.47 -13.16
C ARG A 441 -9.83 8.99 -12.13
N PHE A 442 -9.74 7.67 -11.97
CA PHE A 442 -8.77 7.04 -11.06
C PHE A 442 -7.94 5.97 -11.77
N ILE A 443 -6.65 5.96 -11.46
CA ILE A 443 -5.71 4.89 -11.82
C ILE A 443 -5.32 4.19 -10.52
N TYR A 444 -5.57 2.91 -10.40
CA TYR A 444 -5.24 2.13 -9.21
C TYR A 444 -4.14 1.13 -9.51
N VAL A 445 -3.11 1.08 -8.68
CA VAL A 445 -1.95 0.19 -8.84
C VAL A 445 -1.72 -0.57 -7.53
N ASP A 446 -1.69 -1.90 -7.62
CA ASP A 446 -1.37 -2.79 -6.50
C ASP A 446 0.08 -3.28 -6.63
N ARG A 447 0.95 -2.86 -5.71
CA ARG A 447 2.35 -3.32 -5.70
C ARG A 447 2.49 -4.78 -5.27
N HIS A 448 1.58 -5.33 -4.50
CA HIS A 448 1.60 -6.76 -4.17
C HIS A 448 1.17 -7.62 -5.35
N SER A 449 0.06 -7.24 -5.99
CA SER A 449 -0.53 -7.99 -7.10
C SER A 449 0.13 -7.73 -8.45
N GLN A 450 0.91 -6.64 -8.57
CA GLN A 450 1.57 -6.21 -9.82
C GLN A 450 0.54 -6.03 -10.95
N ASN A 451 -0.52 -5.29 -10.65
CA ASN A 451 -1.59 -5.00 -11.60
C ASN A 451 -2.09 -3.56 -11.46
N GLU A 452 -2.91 -3.17 -12.43
CA GLU A 452 -3.54 -1.88 -12.58
C GLU A 452 -5.03 -2.04 -12.91
N MET A 453 -5.84 -1.14 -12.37
CA MET A 453 -7.26 -0.97 -12.67
C MET A 453 -7.53 0.52 -12.89
N ILE A 454 -8.15 0.88 -14.00
CA ILE A 454 -8.49 2.27 -14.32
C ILE A 454 -10.00 2.39 -14.42
N ILE A 455 -10.56 3.36 -13.70
CA ILE A 455 -12.00 3.64 -13.69
C ILE A 455 -12.27 5.08 -14.08
N GLU A 456 -13.41 5.29 -14.72
CA GLU A 456 -14.00 6.61 -14.89
C GLU A 456 -15.45 6.65 -14.43
N LYS A 457 -15.87 7.80 -13.93
CA LYS A 457 -17.24 8.06 -13.49
C LYS A 457 -18.02 8.67 -14.64
N ASN A 458 -19.15 8.06 -14.98
CA ASN A 458 -20.15 8.68 -15.82
C ASN A 458 -20.94 9.68 -14.96
N LYS A 459 -20.81 10.98 -15.25
CA LYS A 459 -21.42 12.04 -14.45
C LYS A 459 -22.95 12.03 -14.53
N ASP A 460 -23.52 11.65 -15.67
CA ASP A 460 -24.97 11.67 -15.91
C ASP A 460 -25.70 10.58 -15.11
N THR A 461 -25.10 9.39 -15.02
CA THR A 461 -25.66 8.23 -14.31
C THR A 461 -25.11 8.06 -12.90
N ASN A 462 -24.09 8.85 -12.52
CA ASN A 462 -23.34 8.74 -11.27
C ASN A 462 -22.74 7.34 -11.04
N SER A 463 -22.52 6.56 -12.10
CA SER A 463 -21.98 5.20 -12.07
C SER A 463 -20.50 5.17 -12.44
N TRP A 464 -19.77 4.17 -11.92
CA TRP A 464 -18.37 3.93 -12.29
C TRP A 464 -18.28 2.89 -13.39
N ASN A 465 -17.31 3.06 -14.28
CA ASN A 465 -16.99 2.11 -15.34
C ASN A 465 -15.49 1.79 -15.35
N VAL A 466 -15.15 0.52 -15.48
CA VAL A 466 -13.77 0.08 -15.75
C VAL A 466 -13.41 0.45 -17.18
N VAL A 467 -12.43 1.35 -17.31
CA VAL A 467 -11.89 1.79 -18.59
C VAL A 467 -10.96 0.72 -19.15
N THR A 468 -10.03 0.23 -18.33
CA THR A 468 -9.06 -0.80 -18.65
C THR A 468 -8.48 -1.43 -17.38
N SER A 469 -7.95 -2.64 -17.47
CA SER A 469 -7.12 -3.25 -16.44
C SER A 469 -5.95 -4.00 -17.09
N SER A 470 -4.84 -4.14 -16.37
CA SER A 470 -3.67 -4.83 -16.91
C SER A 470 -2.76 -5.32 -15.80
N PHE A 471 -1.87 -6.25 -16.13
CA PHE A 471 -0.67 -6.44 -15.34
C PHE A 471 0.32 -5.30 -15.55
N VAL A 472 1.10 -5.00 -14.51
CA VAL A 472 2.19 -4.02 -14.55
C VAL A 472 3.40 -4.54 -13.78
N THR A 473 4.52 -3.85 -13.85
CA THR A 473 5.62 -4.08 -12.92
C THR A 473 6.06 -2.79 -12.24
N THR A 474 6.03 -2.79 -10.91
CA THR A 474 6.36 -1.61 -10.09
C THR A 474 7.84 -1.57 -9.70
N GLY A 475 8.23 -0.49 -9.01
CA GLY A 475 9.57 -0.26 -8.51
C GLY A 475 9.93 -1.16 -7.35
N LYS A 476 11.14 -1.74 -7.41
CA LYS A 476 11.73 -2.49 -6.31
C LYS A 476 12.62 -1.61 -5.45
N ASP A 477 12.71 -1.98 -4.18
CA ASP A 477 13.66 -1.37 -3.26
C ASP A 477 15.04 -2.02 -3.44
N GLY A 478 16.10 -1.23 -3.57
CA GLY A 478 17.45 -1.76 -3.81
C GLY A 478 18.53 -0.68 -3.92
N ASN A 479 19.78 -1.10 -4.15
CA ASN A 479 20.88 -0.17 -4.35
C ASN A 479 20.70 0.56 -5.69
N GLY A 480 20.47 1.87 -5.67
CA GLY A 480 20.17 2.65 -6.88
C GLY A 480 18.76 2.41 -7.46
N SER A 481 17.84 1.78 -6.70
CA SER A 481 16.44 1.63 -7.10
C SER A 481 15.51 1.94 -5.93
N TYR A 482 14.46 2.72 -6.18
CA TYR A 482 13.46 3.04 -5.18
C TYR A 482 12.18 2.25 -5.43
N ALA A 483 11.54 1.80 -4.35
CA ALA A 483 10.20 1.26 -4.46
C ALA A 483 9.25 2.34 -5.00
N THR A 484 8.25 1.94 -5.79
CA THR A 484 7.12 2.82 -6.10
C THR A 484 6.46 3.26 -4.79
N PRO A 485 6.28 4.56 -4.53
CA PRO A 485 5.76 5.04 -3.25
C PRO A 485 4.30 4.62 -3.06
N TYR A 486 3.92 4.34 -1.81
CA TYR A 486 2.51 4.17 -1.44
C TYR A 486 1.88 5.55 -1.28
N GLY A 487 0.66 5.75 -1.76
CA GLY A 487 0.07 7.08 -1.70
C GLY A 487 -1.16 7.28 -2.56
N VAL A 488 -1.65 8.52 -2.51
CA VAL A 488 -2.64 9.06 -3.44
C VAL A 488 -2.01 10.26 -4.13
N PHE A 489 -1.89 10.20 -5.44
CA PHE A 489 -1.10 11.12 -6.24
C PHE A 489 -1.94 11.80 -7.32
N HIS A 490 -1.85 13.13 -7.42
CA HIS A 490 -2.42 13.83 -8.56
C HIS A 490 -1.48 13.71 -9.77
N VAL A 491 -1.93 13.13 -10.88
CA VAL A 491 -1.13 13.01 -12.11
C VAL A 491 -0.64 14.40 -12.55
N ALA A 492 0.66 14.54 -12.81
CA ALA A 492 1.25 15.85 -13.11
C ALA A 492 1.09 16.22 -14.58
N TYR A 493 1.69 15.40 -15.44
CA TYR A 493 1.68 15.54 -16.89
C TYR A 493 2.07 14.20 -17.50
N SER A 494 1.93 14.11 -18.81
CA SER A 494 2.52 13.06 -19.61
C SER A 494 3.43 13.62 -20.70
N LYS A 495 4.35 12.81 -21.22
CA LYS A 495 5.26 13.16 -22.32
C LYS A 495 5.45 11.96 -23.26
N PRO A 496 5.66 12.19 -24.56
CA PRO A 496 5.75 11.10 -25.54
C PRO A 496 6.95 10.18 -25.29
N VAL A 497 8.05 10.71 -24.74
CA VAL A 497 9.28 9.96 -24.45
C VAL A 497 9.87 10.38 -23.11
N MET A 498 10.25 9.39 -22.31
CA MET A 498 11.12 9.53 -21.15
C MET A 498 12.49 8.95 -21.51
N GLN A 499 13.51 9.80 -21.46
CA GLN A 499 14.89 9.43 -21.73
C GLN A 499 15.60 8.97 -20.45
N TYR A 500 16.54 8.04 -20.59
CA TYR A 500 17.40 7.57 -19.51
C TYR A 500 18.83 8.00 -19.76
N THR A 501 19.44 8.59 -18.73
CA THR A 501 20.81 9.06 -18.77
C THR A 501 21.76 8.02 -18.18
N GLY A 502 22.86 7.73 -18.87
CA GLY A 502 23.95 6.90 -18.37
C GLY A 502 24.82 7.64 -17.35
N SER A 503 25.79 6.94 -16.78
CA SER A 503 26.73 7.51 -15.80
C SER A 503 27.55 8.70 -16.33
N ALA A 504 27.75 8.77 -17.66
CA ALA A 504 28.46 9.86 -18.33
C ALA A 504 27.58 11.09 -18.64
N GLY A 505 26.32 11.12 -18.19
CA GLY A 505 25.40 12.23 -18.47
C GLY A 505 24.78 12.19 -19.88
N THR A 506 25.07 11.15 -20.68
CA THR A 506 24.52 10.96 -22.02
C THR A 506 23.22 10.16 -22.02
N VAL A 507 22.32 10.43 -22.96
CA VAL A 507 21.09 9.63 -23.12
C VAL A 507 21.44 8.27 -23.73
N VAL A 508 21.10 7.20 -23.02
CA VAL A 508 21.46 5.81 -23.40
C VAL A 508 20.26 4.92 -23.71
N GLY A 509 19.04 5.42 -23.49
CA GLY A 509 17.82 4.68 -23.76
C GLY A 509 16.57 5.49 -23.48
N ASP A 510 15.42 4.85 -23.65
CA ASP A 510 14.13 5.49 -23.59
C ASP A 510 13.00 4.56 -23.12
N ALA A 511 11.88 5.18 -22.75
CA ALA A 511 10.56 4.58 -22.71
C ALA A 511 9.53 5.59 -23.26
N LYS A 512 8.50 5.08 -23.94
CA LYS A 512 7.47 5.91 -24.57
C LYS A 512 6.27 6.13 -23.64
N ASN A 513 5.45 7.12 -23.98
CA ASN A 513 4.15 7.40 -23.37
C ASN A 513 4.23 7.56 -21.84
N ALA A 514 5.17 8.38 -21.37
CA ALA A 514 5.48 8.47 -19.96
C ALA A 514 4.49 9.37 -19.23
N VAL A 515 3.87 8.90 -18.15
CA VAL A 515 2.93 9.64 -17.30
C VAL A 515 3.54 9.83 -15.91
N ARG A 516 3.81 11.07 -15.50
CA ARG A 516 4.43 11.37 -14.20
C ARG A 516 3.39 11.33 -13.09
N PHE A 517 3.63 10.49 -12.08
CA PHE A 517 2.74 10.38 -10.92
C PHE A 517 3.40 10.78 -9.59
N SER A 518 4.71 10.57 -9.39
CA SER A 518 5.39 10.98 -8.14
C SER A 518 6.91 10.99 -8.31
N GLY A 519 7.53 12.13 -8.05
CA GLY A 519 8.97 12.35 -8.22
C GLY A 519 9.42 12.01 -9.64
N GLY A 520 10.51 11.24 -9.75
CA GLY A 520 10.99 10.60 -10.98
C GLY A 520 10.28 9.28 -11.32
N GLY A 521 9.16 8.97 -10.66
CA GLY A 521 8.30 7.83 -10.95
C GLY A 521 7.31 8.13 -12.07
N TYR A 522 7.40 7.34 -13.14
CA TYR A 522 6.51 7.41 -14.30
C TYR A 522 5.81 6.08 -14.53
N MET A 523 4.58 6.11 -15.02
CA MET A 523 4.04 5.01 -15.82
C MET A 523 4.63 5.14 -17.22
N HIS A 524 5.15 4.07 -17.81
CA HIS A 524 5.73 4.15 -19.15
C HIS A 524 5.72 2.79 -19.86
N SER A 525 6.06 2.81 -21.14
CA SER A 525 6.19 1.62 -22.00
C SER A 525 7.37 0.74 -21.58
N ILE A 526 7.62 -0.36 -22.26
CA ILE A 526 8.79 -1.19 -21.96
C ILE A 526 10.08 -0.40 -22.27
N PRO A 527 10.94 -0.15 -21.27
CA PRO A 527 12.17 0.61 -21.47
C PRO A 527 13.24 -0.23 -22.19
N SER A 528 14.14 0.43 -22.92
CA SER A 528 15.35 -0.24 -23.43
C SER A 528 16.49 0.74 -23.66
N LEU A 529 17.72 0.27 -23.53
CA LEU A 529 18.89 0.97 -24.03
C LEU A 529 18.86 1.00 -25.56
N PHE A 530 19.40 2.06 -26.16
CA PHE A 530 19.53 2.17 -27.62
C PHE A 530 20.49 1.12 -28.16
N GLU A 531 21.65 0.98 -27.53
CA GLU A 531 22.70 0.06 -27.97
C GLU A 531 22.76 -1.23 -27.14
N PRO A 532 23.13 -2.37 -27.76
CA PRO A 532 23.22 -2.59 -29.22
C PRO A 532 21.83 -2.57 -29.87
N LYS A 533 21.70 -1.94 -31.04
CA LYS A 533 20.42 -1.81 -31.77
C LYS A 533 19.81 -3.16 -32.12
N GLU A 534 20.63 -4.12 -32.53
CA GLU A 534 20.24 -5.43 -33.05
C GLU A 534 19.46 -6.26 -32.02
N THR A 535 19.76 -6.07 -30.74
CA THR A 535 19.13 -6.83 -29.64
C THR A 535 18.08 -6.01 -28.87
N ARG A 536 17.78 -4.77 -29.29
CA ARG A 536 16.84 -3.89 -28.57
C ARG A 536 15.45 -4.51 -28.44
N ASN A 537 14.91 -5.08 -29.51
CA ASN A 537 13.59 -5.74 -29.48
C ASN A 537 13.57 -6.99 -28.60
N GLN A 538 14.64 -7.79 -28.61
CA GLN A 538 14.78 -8.95 -27.74
C GLN A 538 14.81 -8.54 -26.25
N ARG A 539 15.57 -7.49 -25.91
CA ARG A 539 15.62 -6.94 -24.54
C ARG A 539 14.25 -6.44 -24.08
N LYS A 540 13.50 -5.78 -24.97
CA LYS A 540 12.11 -5.37 -24.69
C LYS A 540 11.22 -6.58 -24.46
N ALA A 541 11.30 -7.62 -25.29
CA ALA A 541 10.52 -8.85 -25.12
C ALA A 541 10.84 -9.57 -23.80
N VAL A 542 12.11 -9.64 -23.40
CA VAL A 542 12.51 -10.18 -22.09
C VAL A 542 11.91 -9.38 -20.94
N THR A 543 11.89 -8.05 -21.06
CA THR A 543 11.29 -7.17 -20.05
C THR A 543 9.76 -7.30 -20.04
N ALA A 544 9.12 -7.47 -21.19
CA ALA A 544 7.68 -7.72 -21.31
C ALA A 544 7.24 -8.94 -20.51
N LYS A 545 8.02 -10.03 -20.59
CA LYS A 545 7.75 -11.29 -19.87
C LYS A 545 7.75 -11.14 -18.34
N LYS A 546 8.35 -10.07 -17.81
CA LYS A 546 8.37 -9.78 -16.36
C LYS A 546 7.11 -9.04 -15.88
N ILE A 547 6.26 -8.54 -16.78
CA ILE A 547 5.04 -7.82 -16.40
C ILE A 547 4.11 -8.71 -15.57
N GLY A 548 3.63 -8.18 -14.44
CA GLY A 548 2.78 -8.90 -13.51
C GLY A 548 3.50 -9.96 -12.66
N THR A 549 4.85 -9.97 -12.64
CA THR A 549 5.64 -10.92 -11.84
C THR A 549 6.08 -10.31 -10.51
N TYR A 550 7.29 -9.79 -10.37
CA TYR A 550 7.75 -9.07 -9.19
C TYR A 550 7.97 -7.60 -9.52
N PRO A 551 8.09 -6.72 -8.51
CA PRO A 551 8.66 -5.40 -8.71
C PRO A 551 10.06 -5.52 -9.32
N GLU A 552 10.30 -4.87 -10.46
CA GLU A 552 11.58 -4.94 -11.21
C GLU A 552 12.07 -3.57 -11.68
N SER A 553 11.26 -2.52 -11.52
CA SER A 553 11.62 -1.19 -12.00
C SER A 553 12.41 -0.38 -10.96
N HIS A 554 12.88 0.80 -11.36
CA HIS A 554 13.48 1.80 -10.48
C HIS A 554 12.45 2.91 -10.26
N LYS A 555 11.55 2.74 -9.27
CA LYS A 555 10.42 3.63 -8.91
C LYS A 555 9.22 3.64 -9.89
N CYS A 556 9.48 3.50 -11.18
CA CYS A 556 8.47 3.58 -12.24
C CYS A 556 7.47 2.40 -12.26
N ILE A 557 6.46 2.49 -13.13
CA ILE A 557 5.48 1.44 -13.37
C ILE A 557 5.53 1.08 -14.86
N ARG A 558 6.00 -0.13 -15.15
CA ARG A 558 6.17 -0.62 -16.52
C ARG A 558 4.90 -1.29 -17.01
N HIS A 559 4.50 -0.93 -18.23
CA HIS A 559 3.31 -1.44 -18.90
C HIS A 559 3.69 -2.13 -20.21
N TYR A 560 2.75 -2.89 -20.77
CA TYR A 560 2.78 -3.21 -22.20
C TYR A 560 2.70 -1.91 -23.01
N ASP A 561 3.39 -1.87 -24.15
CA ASP A 561 3.54 -0.64 -24.95
C ASP A 561 2.19 -0.08 -25.41
N ASP A 562 1.25 -0.95 -25.76
CA ASP A 562 -0.10 -0.61 -26.20
C ASP A 562 -1.01 -0.16 -25.04
N GLN A 563 -0.90 -0.80 -23.87
CA GLN A 563 -1.62 -0.41 -22.65
C GLN A 563 -1.33 1.04 -22.28
N ILE A 564 -0.06 1.41 -22.18
CA ILE A 564 0.30 2.78 -21.79
C ILE A 564 0.01 3.79 -22.89
N LYS A 565 0.07 3.38 -24.17
CA LYS A 565 -0.34 4.26 -25.27
C LYS A 565 -1.81 4.64 -25.13
N PHE A 566 -2.67 3.67 -24.86
CA PHE A 566 -4.09 3.91 -24.59
C PHE A 566 -4.28 4.86 -23.39
N ILE A 567 -3.60 4.63 -22.27
CA ILE A 567 -3.70 5.48 -21.06
C ILE A 567 -3.24 6.92 -21.36
N TYR A 568 -2.12 7.07 -22.06
CA TYR A 568 -1.55 8.35 -22.48
C TYR A 568 -2.52 9.15 -23.37
N ASP A 569 -3.19 8.47 -24.29
CA ASP A 569 -4.22 9.10 -25.14
C ASP A 569 -5.48 9.44 -24.33
N TRP A 570 -5.95 8.53 -23.48
CA TRP A 570 -7.15 8.69 -22.63
C TRP A 570 -7.02 9.87 -21.65
N LEU A 571 -5.82 10.15 -21.15
CA LEU A 571 -5.55 11.34 -20.31
C LEU A 571 -5.79 12.66 -21.05
N GLY A 572 -5.72 12.67 -22.39
CA GLY A 572 -5.93 13.88 -23.20
C GLY A 572 -4.75 14.85 -23.19
N ASN A 573 -4.97 16.08 -23.67
CA ASN A 573 -3.98 17.15 -23.63
C ASN A 573 -4.61 18.54 -23.44
N ALA A 574 -4.63 19.04 -22.21
CA ALA A 574 -5.05 20.41 -21.89
C ALA A 574 -3.98 21.48 -22.20
N SER A 575 -2.77 21.09 -22.59
CA SER A 575 -1.64 21.98 -22.88
C SER A 575 -1.04 21.74 -24.28
N PRO A 576 -1.84 21.86 -25.36
CA PRO A 576 -1.32 21.70 -26.71
C PRO A 576 -0.23 22.75 -27.02
N GLY A 577 0.87 22.31 -27.64
CA GLY A 577 1.99 23.18 -28.00
C GLY A 577 2.97 23.50 -26.88
N ASP A 578 2.91 22.80 -25.74
CA ASP A 578 3.94 22.93 -24.71
C ASP A 578 5.34 22.67 -25.28
N LYS A 579 6.28 23.59 -25.02
CA LYS A 579 7.63 23.59 -25.59
C LYS A 579 8.47 22.36 -25.20
N ASN A 580 8.13 21.69 -24.10
CA ASN A 580 8.83 20.50 -23.61
C ASN A 580 8.08 19.21 -24.00
N GLY A 581 6.96 19.32 -24.74
CA GLY A 581 6.09 18.22 -25.11
C GLY A 581 5.25 17.69 -23.93
N PHE A 582 5.09 18.47 -22.87
CA PHE A 582 4.27 18.08 -21.72
C PHE A 582 2.78 18.22 -22.02
N ARG A 583 2.03 17.19 -21.64
CA ARG A 583 0.58 17.12 -21.78
C ARG A 583 -0.04 17.04 -20.40
N VAL A 584 -0.70 18.11 -19.98
CA VAL A 584 -1.53 18.12 -18.77
C VAL A 584 -2.81 17.32 -19.06
N PRO A 585 -3.26 16.41 -18.16
CA PRO A 585 -4.52 15.71 -18.34
C PRO A 585 -5.69 16.67 -18.53
N GLU A 586 -6.60 16.35 -19.47
CA GLU A 586 -7.82 17.15 -19.72
C GLU A 586 -8.77 17.15 -18.53
N VAL A 587 -8.78 16.06 -17.79
CA VAL A 587 -9.58 15.87 -16.58
C VAL A 587 -8.62 15.52 -15.45
N PRO A 588 -8.70 16.19 -14.28
CA PRO A 588 -7.90 15.81 -13.11
C PRO A 588 -8.00 14.32 -12.86
N THR A 589 -6.85 13.65 -12.79
CA THR A 589 -6.77 12.19 -12.67
C THR A 589 -5.90 11.86 -11.47
N VAL A 590 -6.41 10.98 -10.61
CA VAL A 590 -5.76 10.60 -9.36
C VAL A 590 -5.26 9.16 -9.44
N MET A 591 -4.01 8.95 -9.08
CA MET A 591 -3.41 7.63 -8.95
C MET A 591 -3.43 7.17 -7.48
N LEU A 592 -3.92 5.96 -7.25
CA LEU A 592 -3.96 5.26 -5.97
C LEU A 592 -2.91 4.13 -6.01
N VAL A 593 -1.93 4.15 -5.12
CA VAL A 593 -0.91 3.08 -5.04
C VAL A 593 -0.96 2.39 -3.69
N LYS A 594 -1.21 1.06 -3.72
CA LYS A 594 -1.23 0.21 -2.51
C LYS A 594 -0.13 -0.81 -2.43
#